data_AF-A0A4S9ZTP5-F1
#
_entry.id   AF-A0A4S9ZTP5-F1
#
_cell.length_a   1.000
_cell.length_b   1.000
_cell.length_c   1.000
_cell.angle_alpha   90.00
_cell.angle_beta   90.00
_cell.angle_gamma   90.00
#
_symmetry.space_group_name_H-M   'P 1'
#
loop_
_entity.id
_entity.type
_entity.pdbx_description
1 polymer ?
#
loop_
_entity_poly.entity_id
_entity_poly.type
_entity_poly.pdbx_seq_one_letter_code
_entity_poly.pdbx_strand_id
1 'polypeptide(L)'
;MLASAGTIQVVADAIRKYKPACSIIDPVMVATSGARLLKEEAVKTLCAELLPVTGLITPNIPEALLLLEESGNKIDNIKDLDGMKRLAKAVAEMGPKSVLIKGGHIPLKKNYEVATTDDEKEVLVNVLYTDGDFCVFESKYQVARNTHGTGCSLASAIACNVANGLSMERAVRAAGRYVEAGIKTSVDLGKGSGPINHFHSLNIMPFPPGGFVDWLLEREDVQQVWKEFTEHEFVEKMGDGTLPVERFKFYMVQDYLYLTQFARANALAGYKAKTLEGVAASAGIVTHIHTETKLHVSECLELGVTMDELRNSEEHQACTAYSRYILDIGASEDWLALQIAMFPCLLGYHHIAKRLSALQDPAAPRTANRYRQWIDNYIADDYTQAVGKGMELVEGHIFKQSPSRIEELVKIFIHATKMECGFWDMGMGA
;
A
#
# COMPACT_ATOMS: atom_id res chain seq x y z
N MET A 1 -1.57 21.13 25.78
CA MET A 1 -1.31 22.59 25.85
C MET A 1 -0.81 22.92 27.25
N LEU A 2 0.28 23.67 27.38
CA LEU A 2 0.83 24.09 28.66
C LEU A 2 0.06 25.31 29.21
N ALA A 3 -1.23 25.13 29.51
CA ALA A 3 -2.20 26.22 29.67
C ALA A 3 -2.02 27.12 30.92
N SER A 4 -1.13 26.77 31.85
CA SER A 4 -0.92 27.53 33.10
C SER A 4 0.49 27.31 33.66
N ALA A 5 0.92 28.24 34.52
CA ALA A 5 2.17 28.14 35.28
C ALA A 5 2.26 26.82 36.08
N GLY A 6 1.17 26.42 36.74
CA GLY A 6 1.12 25.15 37.48
C GLY A 6 1.37 23.91 36.61
N THR A 7 0.78 23.85 35.41
CA THR A 7 1.02 22.75 34.46
C THR A 7 2.47 22.75 33.99
N ILE A 8 3.02 23.93 33.71
CA ILE A 8 4.43 24.08 33.28
C ILE A 8 5.38 23.58 34.35
N GLN A 9 5.16 23.95 35.62
CA GLN A 9 5.99 23.51 36.74
C GLN A 9 6.00 21.99 36.87
N VAL A 10 4.82 21.36 36.82
CA VAL A 10 4.70 19.90 36.90
C VAL A 10 5.46 19.20 35.78
N VAL A 11 5.40 19.74 34.55
CA VAL A 11 6.14 19.19 33.41
C VAL A 11 7.65 19.39 33.57
N ALA A 12 8.10 20.57 34.00
CA ALA A 12 9.51 20.85 34.25
C ALA A 12 10.08 19.91 35.33
N ASP A 13 9.36 19.73 36.44
CA ASP A 13 9.75 18.83 37.52
C ASP A 13 9.78 17.36 37.07
N ALA A 14 8.82 16.94 36.24
CA ALA A 14 8.83 15.61 35.64
C ALA A 14 10.04 15.39 34.73
N ILE A 15 10.39 16.35 33.88
CA ILE A 15 11.57 16.27 33.01
C ILE A 15 12.85 16.19 33.84
N ARG A 16 12.99 17.00 34.90
CA ARG A 16 14.14 16.94 35.83
C ARG A 16 14.25 15.60 36.53
N LYS A 17 13.12 15.06 36.99
CA LYS A 17 13.04 13.80 37.72
C LYS A 17 13.37 12.59 36.84
N TYR A 18 12.73 12.49 35.67
CA TYR A 18 12.81 11.30 34.82
C TYR A 18 13.91 11.38 33.75
N LYS A 19 14.42 12.58 33.44
CA LYS A 19 15.51 12.82 32.48
C LYS A 19 15.29 12.08 31.15
N PRO A 20 14.18 12.33 30.44
CA PRO A 20 13.96 11.72 29.13
C PRO A 20 15.13 12.04 28.19
N ALA A 21 15.41 11.16 27.24
CA ALA A 21 16.51 11.33 26.30
C ALA A 21 16.44 12.67 25.53
N CYS A 22 15.23 13.09 25.18
CA CYS A 22 14.95 14.40 24.60
C CYS A 22 13.53 14.85 24.98
N SER A 23 13.35 16.15 25.25
CA SER A 23 12.05 16.80 25.43
C SER A 23 11.83 17.80 24.29
N ILE A 24 10.68 17.71 23.61
CA ILE A 24 10.28 18.62 22.52
C ILE A 24 9.12 19.48 23.01
N ILE A 25 9.30 20.80 23.02
CA ILE A 25 8.30 21.75 23.52
C ILE A 25 7.84 22.67 22.38
N ASP A 26 6.56 22.58 22.02
CA ASP A 26 5.88 23.59 21.20
C ASP A 26 5.18 24.57 22.14
N PRO A 27 5.62 25.83 22.23
CA PRO A 27 5.19 26.71 23.31
C PRO A 27 3.73 27.19 23.18
N VAL A 28 3.16 27.20 21.97
CA VAL A 28 1.76 27.61 21.66
C VAL A 28 1.31 28.81 22.52
N MET A 29 2.00 29.94 22.35
CA MET A 29 1.74 31.16 23.12
C MET A 29 0.94 32.20 22.33
N VAL A 30 1.01 32.16 21.00
CA VAL A 30 0.37 33.12 20.11
C VAL A 30 -0.36 32.37 19.00
N ALA A 31 -1.66 32.59 18.88
CA ALA A 31 -2.44 32.01 17.78
C ALA A 31 -1.97 32.58 16.44
N THR A 32 -2.26 31.87 15.33
CA THR A 32 -2.00 32.39 13.98
C THR A 32 -2.71 33.73 13.71
N SER A 33 -3.79 34.02 14.43
CA SER A 33 -4.50 35.31 14.41
C SER A 33 -3.84 36.43 15.24
N GLY A 34 -2.73 36.14 15.92
CA GLY A 34 -2.02 37.07 16.80
C GLY A 34 -2.55 37.14 18.24
N ALA A 35 -3.61 36.41 18.58
CA ALA A 35 -4.14 36.39 19.95
C ALA A 35 -3.15 35.71 20.91
N ARG A 36 -2.82 36.38 22.03
CA ARG A 36 -2.06 35.77 23.14
C ARG A 36 -2.90 34.66 23.79
N LEU A 37 -2.37 33.45 23.79
CA LEU A 37 -3.00 32.23 24.33
C LEU A 37 -2.57 31.93 25.77
N LEU A 38 -1.35 32.35 26.15
CA LEU A 38 -0.82 32.16 27.50
C LEU A 38 -0.81 33.47 28.28
N LYS A 39 -1.15 33.35 29.58
CA LYS A 39 -1.03 34.45 30.54
C LYS A 39 0.45 34.75 30.78
N GLU A 40 0.76 36.01 31.07
CA GLU A 40 2.15 36.48 31.31
C GLU A 40 2.89 35.64 32.36
N GLU A 41 2.23 35.31 33.46
CA GLU A 41 2.76 34.43 34.51
C GLU A 41 3.20 33.06 33.97
N ALA A 42 2.43 32.46 33.06
CA ALA A 42 2.76 31.18 32.46
C ALA A 42 3.99 31.27 31.54
N VAL A 43 4.15 32.39 30.80
CA VAL A 43 5.34 32.60 29.97
C VAL A 43 6.58 32.77 30.85
N LYS A 44 6.49 33.52 31.95
CA LYS A 44 7.58 33.65 32.94
C LYS A 44 7.99 32.31 33.51
N THR A 45 7.03 31.47 33.93
CA THR A 45 7.31 30.11 34.42
C THR A 45 7.93 29.24 33.32
N LEU A 46 7.46 29.34 32.07
CA LEU A 46 8.05 28.60 30.95
C LEU A 46 9.52 28.96 30.76
N CYS A 47 9.85 30.26 30.78
CA CYS A 47 11.21 30.75 30.65
C CYS A 47 12.11 30.31 31.82
N ALA A 48 11.65 30.47 33.06
CA ALA A 48 12.45 30.19 34.25
C ALA A 48 12.62 28.69 34.53
N GLU A 49 11.58 27.89 34.32
CA GLU A 49 11.52 26.52 34.82
C GLU A 49 11.66 25.46 33.72
N LEU A 50 11.02 25.68 32.57
CA LEU A 50 10.90 24.66 31.53
C LEU A 50 11.99 24.78 30.45
N LEU A 51 12.32 25.98 29.99
CA LEU A 51 13.38 26.19 28.98
C LEU A 51 14.73 25.56 29.38
N PRO A 52 15.22 25.71 30.63
CA PRO A 52 16.53 25.18 31.01
C PRO A 52 16.64 23.64 30.96
N VAL A 53 15.50 22.95 30.92
CA VAL A 53 15.42 21.48 30.85
C VAL A 53 14.85 20.98 29.52
N THR A 54 14.70 21.86 28.55
CA THR A 54 14.13 21.55 27.23
C THR A 54 15.20 21.05 26.26
N GLY A 55 14.94 19.94 25.58
CA GLY A 55 15.78 19.42 24.51
C GLY A 55 15.67 20.27 23.24
N LEU A 56 14.46 20.43 22.70
CA LEU A 56 14.16 21.32 21.59
C LEU A 56 12.94 22.16 21.91
N ILE A 57 13.02 23.48 21.69
CA ILE A 57 11.84 24.34 21.61
C ILE A 57 11.56 24.74 20.15
N THR A 58 10.29 24.80 19.75
CA THR A 58 9.88 25.10 18.37
C THR A 58 9.03 26.37 18.26
N PRO A 59 9.48 27.56 18.70
CA PRO A 59 8.66 28.77 18.64
C PRO A 59 8.53 29.29 17.20
N ASN A 60 7.38 29.90 16.90
CA ASN A 60 7.30 30.78 15.73
C ASN A 60 7.98 32.13 16.03
N ILE A 61 8.15 33.00 15.04
CA ILE A 61 8.85 34.28 15.23
C ILE A 61 8.17 35.17 16.30
N PRO A 62 6.84 35.43 16.26
CA PRO A 62 6.15 36.14 17.34
C PRO A 62 6.35 35.51 18.74
N GLU A 63 6.29 34.19 18.84
CA GLU A 63 6.53 33.44 20.08
C GLU A 63 7.95 33.62 20.59
N ALA A 64 8.95 33.54 19.72
CA ALA A 64 10.36 33.71 20.06
C ALA A 64 10.67 35.14 20.55
N LEU A 65 10.07 36.15 19.92
CA LEU A 65 10.20 37.55 20.36
C LEU A 65 9.58 37.75 21.76
N LEU A 66 8.42 37.13 22.02
CA LEU A 66 7.78 37.17 23.34
C LEU A 66 8.64 36.50 24.43
N LEU A 67 9.28 35.37 24.12
CA LEU A 67 10.20 34.70 25.05
C LEU A 67 11.37 35.61 25.43
N LEU A 68 11.96 36.29 24.44
CA LEU A 68 13.06 37.22 24.68
C LEU A 68 12.62 38.43 25.50
N GLU A 69 11.49 39.05 25.15
CA GLU A 69 10.93 40.21 25.87
C GLU A 69 10.75 39.90 27.36
N GLU A 70 10.20 38.72 27.69
CA GLU A 70 10.02 38.28 29.08
C GLU A 70 11.35 38.00 29.81
N SER A 71 12.43 37.70 29.09
CA SER A 71 13.78 37.56 29.65
C SER A 71 14.56 38.87 29.77
N GLY A 72 13.95 40.00 29.40
CA GLY A 72 14.61 41.32 29.39
C GLY A 72 15.54 41.53 28.19
N ASN A 73 15.50 40.64 27.20
CA ASN A 73 16.24 40.77 25.95
C ASN A 73 15.33 41.28 24.85
N LYS A 74 15.89 42.01 23.87
CA LYS A 74 15.12 42.47 22.72
C LYS A 74 15.94 42.35 21.44
N ILE A 75 15.32 41.79 20.42
CA ILE A 75 15.82 41.80 19.05
C ILE A 75 14.79 42.54 18.21
N ASP A 76 15.18 43.70 17.70
CA ASP A 76 14.34 44.44 16.76
C ASP A 76 14.54 43.92 15.33
N ASN A 77 13.45 43.90 14.55
CA ASN A 77 13.47 43.77 13.08
C ASN A 77 14.15 42.50 12.52
N ILE A 78 13.44 41.38 12.53
CA ILE A 78 13.80 40.19 11.74
C ILE A 78 13.50 40.48 10.25
N LYS A 79 14.54 40.85 9.47
CA LYS A 79 14.42 41.28 8.06
C LYS A 79 14.98 40.28 7.04
N ASP A 80 15.64 39.23 7.52
CA ASP A 80 16.32 38.26 6.68
C ASP A 80 16.60 36.95 7.45
N LEU A 81 17.18 35.98 6.75
CA LEU A 81 17.66 34.72 7.31
C LEU A 81 18.65 34.93 8.47
N ASP A 82 19.55 35.91 8.40
CA ASP A 82 20.53 36.15 9.45
C ASP A 82 19.86 36.69 10.73
N GLY A 83 18.79 37.47 10.60
CA GLY A 83 17.91 37.85 11.70
C GLY A 83 17.29 36.63 12.37
N MET A 84 16.81 35.66 11.60
CA MET A 84 16.28 34.40 12.15
C MET A 84 17.35 33.59 12.89
N LYS A 85 18.59 33.54 12.38
CA LYS A 85 19.73 32.90 13.07
C LYS A 85 20.05 33.60 14.39
N ARG A 86 20.12 34.94 14.40
CA ARG A 86 20.33 35.73 15.63
C ARG A 86 19.23 35.44 16.66
N LEU A 87 17.98 35.39 16.23
CA LEU A 87 16.83 35.06 17.06
C LEU A 87 16.94 33.63 17.65
N ALA A 88 17.28 32.64 16.82
CA ALA A 88 17.46 31.26 17.27
C ALA A 88 18.55 31.15 18.35
N LYS A 89 19.69 31.81 18.14
CA LYS A 89 20.80 31.83 19.09
C LYS A 89 20.43 32.51 20.41
N ALA A 90 19.76 33.66 20.37
CA ALA A 90 19.35 34.37 21.58
C ALA A 90 18.35 33.56 22.42
N VAL A 91 17.42 32.85 21.77
CA VAL A 91 16.50 31.94 22.49
C VAL A 91 17.25 30.75 23.09
N ALA A 92 18.31 30.26 22.43
CA ALA A 92 19.11 29.16 22.96
C ALA A 92 19.91 29.55 24.20
N GLU A 93 20.35 30.81 24.29
CA GLU A 93 21.01 31.38 25.48
C GLU A 93 20.10 31.40 26.73
N MET A 94 18.79 31.22 26.56
CA MET A 94 17.83 31.08 27.67
C MET A 94 17.84 29.68 28.32
N GLY A 95 18.55 28.70 27.75
CA GLY A 95 18.74 27.37 28.33
C GLY A 95 18.31 26.12 27.54
N PRO A 96 17.46 26.15 26.50
CA PRO A 96 17.14 24.91 25.77
C PRO A 96 18.36 24.42 24.98
N LYS A 97 18.52 23.09 24.83
CA LYS A 97 19.67 22.51 24.11
C LYS A 97 19.66 22.84 22.60
N SER A 98 18.48 22.89 22.02
CA SER A 98 18.25 23.20 20.62
C SER A 98 17.04 24.13 20.46
N VAL A 99 17.04 24.95 19.41
CA VAL A 99 15.93 25.87 19.08
C VAL A 99 15.60 25.77 17.61
N LEU A 100 14.33 25.59 17.26
CA LEU A 100 13.82 25.64 15.89
C LEU A 100 12.89 26.84 15.71
N ILE A 101 13.40 27.91 15.10
CA ILE A 101 12.58 29.07 14.73
C ILE A 101 11.76 28.73 13.47
N LYS A 102 10.42 28.77 13.61
CA LYS A 102 9.47 28.50 12.52
C LYS A 102 9.20 29.78 11.71
N GLY A 103 9.50 29.78 10.40
CA GLY A 103 9.36 30.95 9.53
C GLY A 103 7.96 31.21 8.97
N GLY A 104 6.95 30.42 9.34
CA GLY A 104 5.58 30.50 8.76
C GLY A 104 4.93 31.89 8.76
N HIS A 105 5.37 32.79 9.63
CA HIS A 105 4.84 34.14 9.79
C HIS A 105 5.60 35.21 9.00
N ILE A 106 6.80 34.87 8.51
CA ILE A 106 7.66 35.79 7.75
C ILE A 106 8.17 35.03 6.51
N PRO A 107 7.31 34.81 5.50
CA PRO A 107 7.75 34.27 4.23
C PRO A 107 8.78 35.20 3.59
N LEU A 108 9.74 34.60 2.89
CA LEU A 108 10.87 35.31 2.30
C LEU A 108 10.77 35.27 0.77
N LYS A 109 11.42 36.25 0.14
CA LYS A 109 11.77 36.24 -1.29
C LYS A 109 12.88 35.22 -1.53
N LYS A 110 13.16 34.90 -2.80
CA LYS A 110 14.25 33.97 -3.17
C LYS A 110 15.64 34.40 -2.68
N ASN A 111 15.87 35.70 -2.46
CA ASN A 111 17.11 36.24 -1.89
C ASN A 111 17.14 36.22 -0.34
N TYR A 112 16.18 35.58 0.31
CA TYR A 112 16.02 35.47 1.77
C TYR A 112 15.71 36.78 2.52
N GLU A 113 15.28 37.82 1.81
CA GLU A 113 14.69 39.01 2.43
C GLU A 113 13.21 38.79 2.72
N VAL A 114 12.68 39.44 3.75
CA VAL A 114 11.25 39.37 4.08
C VAL A 114 10.39 39.85 2.91
N ALA A 115 9.41 39.03 2.53
CA ALA A 115 8.40 39.43 1.56
C ALA A 115 7.49 40.50 2.17
N THR A 116 7.31 41.60 1.45
CA THR A 116 6.48 42.74 1.88
C THR A 116 5.09 42.70 1.27
N THR A 117 4.92 41.98 0.17
CA THR A 117 3.64 41.71 -0.50
C THR A 117 3.38 40.21 -0.61
N ASP A 118 2.13 39.82 -0.89
CA ASP A 118 1.78 38.40 -1.06
C ASP A 118 2.46 37.76 -2.28
N ASP A 119 2.64 38.51 -3.37
CA ASP A 119 3.28 38.05 -4.61
C ASP A 119 4.79 37.80 -4.46
N GLU A 120 5.41 38.41 -3.44
CA GLU A 120 6.84 38.25 -3.13
C GLU A 120 7.13 36.98 -2.31
N LYS A 121 6.10 36.27 -1.85
CA LYS A 121 6.24 35.10 -0.97
C LYS A 121 6.65 33.87 -1.77
N GLU A 122 7.95 33.60 -1.82
CA GLU A 122 8.50 32.48 -2.60
C GLU A 122 8.96 31.31 -1.72
N VAL A 123 9.63 31.61 -0.60
CA VAL A 123 10.27 30.60 0.22
C VAL A 123 9.87 30.71 1.69
N LEU A 124 9.73 29.55 2.32
CA LEU A 124 9.55 29.39 3.75
C LEU A 124 10.85 28.81 4.32
N VAL A 125 11.37 29.43 5.38
CA VAL A 125 12.61 28.99 6.01
C VAL A 125 12.38 28.70 7.49
N ASN A 126 12.82 27.53 7.95
CA ASN A 126 12.96 27.24 9.37
C ASN A 126 14.45 27.16 9.73
N VAL A 127 14.82 27.71 10.89
CA VAL A 127 16.21 27.73 11.36
C VAL A 127 16.34 26.94 12.64
N LEU A 128 17.09 25.84 12.58
CA LEU A 128 17.51 25.07 13.76
C LEU A 128 18.87 25.59 14.22
N TYR A 129 18.99 25.87 15.51
CA TYR A 129 20.25 26.05 16.19
C TYR A 129 20.45 24.89 17.16
N THR A 130 21.54 24.14 16.99
CA THR A 130 21.88 22.99 17.84
C THR A 130 23.39 22.82 17.88
N ASP A 131 23.94 22.47 19.04
CA ASP A 131 25.36 22.17 19.21
C ASP A 131 26.33 23.26 18.71
N GLY A 132 25.89 24.53 18.74
CA GLY A 132 26.67 25.67 18.28
C GLY A 132 26.52 26.00 16.80
N ASP A 133 25.87 25.14 16.02
CA ASP A 133 25.72 25.25 14.57
C ASP A 133 24.28 25.58 14.14
N PHE A 134 24.16 26.11 12.92
CA PHE A 134 22.88 26.43 12.29
C PHE A 134 22.55 25.45 11.16
N CYS A 135 21.34 24.90 11.17
CA CYS A 135 20.77 24.16 10.04
C CYS A 135 19.56 24.92 9.50
N VAL A 136 19.59 25.21 8.19
CA VAL A 136 18.52 25.93 7.50
C VAL A 136 17.68 24.95 6.69
N PHE A 137 16.36 24.99 6.90
CA PHE A 137 15.39 24.17 6.18
C PHE A 137 14.51 25.06 5.31
N GLU A 138 14.79 25.07 4.01
CA GLU A 138 14.02 25.80 3.01
C GLU A 138 12.96 24.90 2.38
N SER A 139 11.77 25.45 2.18
CA SER A 139 10.72 24.89 1.33
C SER A 139 10.07 26.00 0.50
N LYS A 140 9.32 25.62 -0.54
CA LYS A 140 8.49 26.58 -1.26
C LYS A 140 7.40 27.11 -0.34
N TYR A 141 7.10 28.39 -0.44
CA TYR A 141 5.90 28.95 0.19
C TYR A 141 4.66 28.38 -0.50
N GLN A 142 3.71 27.91 0.30
CA GLN A 142 2.46 27.32 -0.21
C GLN A 142 1.29 28.17 0.25
N VAL A 143 0.55 28.70 -0.73
CA VAL A 143 -0.75 29.33 -0.46
C VAL A 143 -1.76 28.21 -0.21
N ALA A 144 -2.03 27.94 1.06
CA ALA A 144 -2.94 26.88 1.48
C ALA A 144 -3.92 27.39 2.53
N ARG A 145 -5.19 27.02 2.38
CA ARG A 145 -6.26 27.30 3.34
C ARG A 145 -6.12 26.44 4.61
N ASN A 146 -5.64 25.22 4.43
CA ASN A 146 -5.64 24.17 5.43
C ASN A 146 -4.27 24.06 6.10
N THR A 147 -4.02 24.95 7.06
CA THR A 147 -2.75 25.06 7.79
C THR A 147 -2.94 24.94 9.30
N HIS A 148 -4.15 24.61 9.75
CA HIS A 148 -4.45 24.43 11.16
C HIS A 148 -3.65 23.25 11.74
N GLY A 149 -3.03 23.47 12.90
CA GLY A 149 -2.27 22.42 13.59
C GLY A 149 -0.91 22.09 12.99
N THR A 150 -0.40 22.87 12.03
CA THR A 150 0.94 22.67 11.43
C THR A 150 2.06 22.71 12.48
N GLY A 151 2.01 23.65 13.43
CA GLY A 151 2.96 23.73 14.56
C GLY A 151 2.96 22.48 15.44
N CYS A 152 1.79 22.09 15.94
CA CYS A 152 1.62 20.90 16.77
C CYS A 152 2.07 19.63 16.05
N SER A 153 1.73 19.52 14.76
CA SER A 153 2.09 18.37 13.91
C SER A 153 3.59 18.30 13.68
N LEU A 154 4.25 19.46 13.47
CA LEU A 154 5.70 19.55 13.30
C LEU A 154 6.43 19.08 14.57
N ALA A 155 6.06 19.63 15.72
CA ALA A 155 6.69 19.27 17.00
C ALA A 155 6.49 17.79 17.36
N SER A 156 5.27 17.27 17.14
CA SER A 156 4.95 15.85 17.37
C SER A 156 5.73 14.94 16.43
N ALA A 157 5.83 15.30 15.14
CA ALA A 157 6.62 14.53 14.18
C ALA A 157 8.13 14.54 14.51
N ILE A 158 8.67 15.66 15.00
CA ILE A 158 10.06 15.72 15.49
C ILE A 158 10.24 14.78 16.68
N ALA A 159 9.33 14.82 17.66
CA ALA A 159 9.39 13.95 18.84
C ALA A 159 9.38 12.46 18.45
N CYS A 160 8.48 12.05 17.54
CA CYS A 160 8.43 10.68 17.03
C CYS A 160 9.73 10.29 16.30
N ASN A 161 10.29 11.17 15.47
CA ASN A 161 11.52 10.91 14.74
C ASN A 161 12.73 10.76 15.67
N VAL A 162 12.86 11.64 16.68
CA VAL A 162 13.92 11.53 17.69
C VAL A 162 13.77 10.25 18.51
N ALA A 163 12.54 9.88 18.90
CA ALA A 163 12.27 8.62 19.59
C ALA A 163 12.65 7.39 18.74
N ASN A 164 12.54 7.48 17.41
CA ASN A 164 13.00 6.48 16.44
C ASN A 164 14.52 6.52 16.17
N GLY A 165 15.29 7.33 16.91
CA GLY A 165 16.75 7.38 16.82
C GLY A 165 17.31 8.26 15.70
N LEU A 166 16.50 9.13 15.09
CA LEU A 166 17.02 10.13 14.13
C LEU A 166 17.79 11.23 14.88
N SER A 167 18.87 11.74 14.28
CA SER A 167 19.53 12.95 14.75
C SER A 167 18.58 14.15 14.67
N MET A 168 18.81 15.18 15.49
CA MET A 168 17.93 16.36 15.57
C MET A 168 17.69 17.00 14.18
N GLU A 169 18.74 17.21 13.40
CA GLU A 169 18.64 17.76 12.05
C GLU A 169 17.75 16.87 11.14
N ARG A 170 17.98 15.55 11.13
CA ARG A 170 17.21 14.60 10.32
C ARG A 170 15.75 14.55 10.78
N ALA A 171 15.50 14.61 12.09
CA ALA A 171 14.16 14.60 12.67
C ALA A 171 13.36 15.85 12.26
N VAL A 172 13.97 17.03 12.32
CA VAL A 172 13.38 18.30 11.85
C VAL A 172 13.11 18.25 10.35
N ARG A 173 14.08 17.78 9.56
CA ARG A 173 13.92 17.65 8.10
C ARG A 173 12.76 16.73 7.71
N ALA A 174 12.66 15.57 8.36
CA ALA A 174 11.60 14.60 8.10
C ALA A 174 10.23 15.11 8.55
N ALA A 175 10.16 15.78 9.70
CA ALA A 175 8.93 16.40 10.20
C ALA A 175 8.44 17.53 9.27
N GLY A 176 9.35 18.35 8.73
CA GLY A 176 9.01 19.36 7.74
C GLY A 176 8.35 18.76 6.49
N ARG A 177 8.92 17.68 5.94
CA ARG A 177 8.35 16.96 4.79
C ARG A 177 6.97 16.37 5.09
N TYR A 178 6.77 15.83 6.29
CA TYR A 178 5.47 15.30 6.75
C TYR A 178 4.40 16.41 6.75
N VAL A 179 4.69 17.55 7.37
CA VAL A 179 3.75 18.68 7.41
C VAL A 179 3.48 19.23 6.01
N GLU A 180 4.53 19.36 5.18
CA GLU A 180 4.41 19.83 3.80
C GLU A 180 3.49 18.93 2.96
N ALA A 181 3.66 17.62 3.04
CA ALA A 181 2.81 16.65 2.37
C ALA A 181 1.36 16.71 2.90
N GLY A 182 1.19 16.85 4.22
CA GLY A 182 -0.13 17.01 4.83
C GLY A 182 -0.88 18.26 4.38
N ILE A 183 -0.18 19.38 4.17
CA ILE A 183 -0.77 20.60 3.59
C ILE A 183 -1.18 20.34 2.14
N LYS A 184 -0.27 19.79 1.33
CA LYS A 184 -0.48 19.56 -0.11
C LYS A 184 -1.63 18.60 -0.42
N THR A 185 -1.81 17.60 0.44
CA THR A 185 -2.84 16.55 0.28
C THR A 185 -4.06 16.78 1.15
N SER A 186 -4.18 17.97 1.77
CA SER A 186 -5.35 18.34 2.57
C SER A 186 -6.61 18.41 1.71
N VAL A 187 -7.74 18.10 2.33
CA VAL A 187 -9.08 18.27 1.75
C VAL A 187 -9.87 19.22 2.64
N ASP A 188 -10.78 19.98 2.03
CA ASP A 188 -11.60 20.94 2.75
C ASP A 188 -12.60 20.20 3.65
N LEU A 189 -12.45 20.38 4.96
CA LEU A 189 -13.35 19.84 5.98
C LEU A 189 -14.08 20.99 6.69
N GLY A 190 -15.40 21.03 6.56
CA GLY A 190 -16.24 22.05 7.20
C GLY A 190 -16.08 23.45 6.60
N LYS A 191 -16.28 24.48 7.42
CA LYS A 191 -16.17 25.91 7.03
C LYS A 191 -15.04 26.57 7.83
N GLY A 192 -14.06 27.16 7.16
CA GLY A 192 -12.99 27.95 7.80
C GLY A 192 -11.58 27.48 7.41
N SER A 193 -10.60 27.67 8.29
CA SER A 193 -9.25 27.11 8.14
C SER A 193 -9.27 25.62 8.48
N GLY A 194 -9.00 24.75 7.51
CA GLY A 194 -9.04 23.30 7.69
C GLY A 194 -7.76 22.71 8.28
N PRO A 195 -7.82 21.45 8.74
CA PRO A 195 -6.66 20.68 9.18
C PRO A 195 -5.80 20.22 8.00
N ILE A 196 -4.53 19.92 8.25
CA ILE A 196 -3.70 19.18 7.30
C ILE A 196 -4.15 17.70 7.22
N ASN A 197 -3.79 17.00 6.14
CA ASN A 197 -4.02 15.55 6.03
C ASN A 197 -2.91 14.77 6.76
N HIS A 198 -3.18 14.25 7.96
CA HIS A 198 -2.22 13.41 8.71
C HIS A 198 -2.07 11.98 8.17
N PHE A 199 -2.95 11.55 7.28
CA PHE A 199 -3.03 10.18 6.76
C PHE A 199 -2.47 10.06 5.34
N HIS A 200 -1.76 11.08 4.84
CA HIS A 200 -1.25 11.15 3.48
C HIS A 200 -0.25 10.02 3.10
N SER A 201 0.23 9.26 4.08
CA SER A 201 1.14 8.12 3.90
C SER A 201 0.51 6.78 4.28
N LEU A 202 -0.80 6.73 4.54
CA LEU A 202 -1.53 5.49 4.81
C LEU A 202 -2.33 5.07 3.58
N ASN A 203 -2.20 3.80 3.21
CA ASN A 203 -3.08 3.14 2.25
C ASN A 203 -4.02 2.21 3.02
N ILE A 204 -5.30 2.22 2.68
CA ILE A 204 -6.29 1.30 3.21
C ILE A 204 -6.68 0.34 2.09
N MET A 205 -6.60 -0.96 2.35
CA MET A 205 -7.02 -1.99 1.42
C MET A 205 -8.55 -2.16 1.49
N PRO A 206 -9.22 -2.48 0.37
CA PRO A 206 -10.67 -2.65 0.34
C PRO A 206 -11.13 -3.99 0.95
N PHE A 207 -10.21 -4.84 1.40
CA PHE A 207 -10.46 -6.15 2.00
C PHE A 207 -9.59 -6.36 3.24
N PRO A 208 -10.04 -7.19 4.21
CA PRO A 208 -9.21 -7.58 5.35
C PRO A 208 -8.12 -8.59 4.94
N PRO A 209 -7.08 -8.80 5.77
CA PRO A 209 -6.11 -9.87 5.55
C PRO A 209 -6.81 -11.23 5.41
N GLY A 210 -6.52 -11.96 4.32
CA GLY A 210 -7.15 -13.25 4.01
C GLY A 210 -8.52 -13.16 3.33
N GLY A 211 -9.00 -11.96 3.01
CA GLY A 211 -10.30 -11.72 2.37
C GLY A 211 -10.21 -11.19 0.94
N PHE A 212 -9.04 -11.22 0.28
CA PHE A 212 -8.91 -10.72 -1.09
C PHE A 212 -9.68 -11.59 -2.08
N VAL A 213 -9.63 -12.92 -1.96
CA VAL A 213 -10.30 -13.81 -2.94
C VAL A 213 -11.81 -13.61 -2.92
N ASP A 214 -12.43 -13.60 -1.73
CA ASP A 214 -13.87 -13.37 -1.59
C ASP A 214 -14.25 -12.00 -2.15
N TRP A 215 -13.50 -10.96 -1.75
CA TRP A 215 -13.70 -9.61 -2.26
C TRP A 215 -13.58 -9.54 -3.79
N LEU A 216 -12.55 -10.18 -4.38
CA LEU A 216 -12.31 -10.18 -5.82
C LEU A 216 -13.49 -10.78 -6.59
N LEU A 217 -14.00 -11.92 -6.13
CA LEU A 217 -15.11 -12.62 -6.78
C LEU A 217 -16.46 -11.91 -6.58
N GLU A 218 -16.60 -11.11 -5.51
CA GLU A 218 -17.79 -10.29 -5.24
C GLU A 218 -17.81 -8.94 -5.99
N ARG A 219 -16.73 -8.55 -6.67
CA ARG A 219 -16.70 -7.28 -7.41
C ARG A 219 -17.66 -7.28 -8.61
N GLU A 220 -18.34 -6.16 -8.80
CA GLU A 220 -19.29 -5.96 -9.91
C GLU A 220 -18.66 -6.17 -11.29
N ASP A 221 -17.41 -5.75 -11.49
CA ASP A 221 -16.67 -5.91 -12.76
C ASP A 221 -16.10 -7.32 -12.98
N VAL A 222 -16.14 -8.19 -11.96
CA VAL A 222 -15.67 -9.59 -12.02
C VAL A 222 -16.83 -10.57 -12.11
N GLN A 223 -17.94 -10.32 -11.39
CA GLN A 223 -19.05 -11.27 -11.25
C GLN A 223 -19.60 -11.80 -12.58
N GLN A 224 -19.81 -10.92 -13.56
CA GLN A 224 -20.39 -11.32 -14.85
C GLN A 224 -19.45 -12.27 -15.61
N VAL A 225 -18.18 -11.91 -15.75
CA VAL A 225 -17.20 -12.75 -16.47
C VAL A 225 -16.90 -14.04 -15.72
N TRP A 226 -16.87 -14.00 -14.38
CA TRP A 226 -16.68 -15.18 -13.56
C TRP A 226 -17.84 -16.17 -13.72
N LYS A 227 -19.08 -15.66 -13.81
CA LYS A 227 -20.26 -16.46 -14.09
C LYS A 227 -20.22 -17.05 -15.51
N GLU A 228 -19.88 -16.26 -16.52
CA GLU A 228 -19.74 -16.75 -17.90
C GLU A 228 -18.72 -17.88 -18.01
N PHE A 229 -17.62 -17.78 -17.28
CA PHE A 229 -16.61 -18.83 -17.22
C PHE A 229 -17.11 -20.06 -16.45
N THR A 230 -17.60 -19.87 -15.24
CA THR A 230 -17.90 -20.98 -14.34
C THR A 230 -19.23 -21.65 -14.64
N GLU A 231 -20.21 -20.96 -15.25
CA GLU A 231 -21.52 -21.49 -15.67
C GLU A 231 -21.63 -21.58 -17.20
N HIS A 232 -20.49 -21.77 -17.88
CA HIS A 232 -20.44 -21.87 -19.33
C HIS A 232 -21.28 -23.04 -19.86
N GLU A 233 -21.86 -22.93 -21.05
CA GLU A 233 -22.70 -23.98 -21.66
C GLU A 233 -21.95 -25.33 -21.76
N PHE A 234 -20.66 -25.29 -22.12
CA PHE A 234 -19.80 -26.48 -22.14
C PHE A 234 -19.79 -27.21 -20.79
N VAL A 235 -19.66 -26.45 -19.70
CA VAL A 235 -19.58 -26.95 -18.33
C VAL A 235 -20.93 -27.48 -17.86
N GLU A 236 -22.03 -26.78 -18.15
CA GLU A 236 -23.39 -27.24 -17.84
C GLU A 236 -23.70 -28.58 -18.54
N LYS A 237 -23.31 -28.72 -19.81
CA LYS A 237 -23.46 -29.97 -20.57
C LYS A 237 -22.55 -31.10 -20.08
N MET A 238 -21.39 -30.79 -19.52
CA MET A 238 -20.59 -31.80 -18.79
C MET A 238 -21.31 -32.23 -17.51
N GLY A 239 -21.92 -31.28 -16.81
CA GLY A 239 -22.68 -31.51 -15.58
C GLY A 239 -23.86 -32.46 -15.75
N ASP A 240 -24.68 -32.26 -16.78
CA ASP A 240 -25.84 -33.12 -17.06
C ASP A 240 -25.53 -34.35 -17.94
N GLY A 241 -24.29 -34.46 -18.42
CA GLY A 241 -23.84 -35.58 -19.25
C GLY A 241 -24.28 -35.49 -20.72
N THR A 242 -24.81 -34.35 -21.17
CA THR A 242 -25.31 -34.16 -22.55
C THR A 242 -24.27 -33.60 -23.52
N LEU A 243 -23.08 -33.22 -23.05
CA LEU A 243 -22.01 -32.77 -23.94
C LEU A 243 -21.68 -33.86 -24.98
N PRO A 244 -21.53 -33.53 -26.27
CA PRO A 244 -21.09 -34.51 -27.25
C PRO A 244 -19.65 -34.98 -26.97
N VAL A 245 -19.41 -36.29 -27.03
CA VAL A 245 -18.09 -36.88 -26.73
C VAL A 245 -16.98 -36.31 -27.62
N GLU A 246 -17.25 -36.02 -28.89
CA GLU A 246 -16.25 -35.42 -29.80
C GLU A 246 -15.84 -34.00 -29.38
N ARG A 247 -16.75 -33.23 -28.78
CA ARG A 247 -16.44 -31.89 -28.23
C ARG A 247 -15.54 -31.99 -27.01
N PHE A 248 -15.85 -32.92 -26.12
CA PHE A 248 -15.01 -33.21 -24.96
C PHE A 248 -13.62 -33.74 -25.39
N LYS A 249 -13.57 -34.65 -26.36
CA LYS A 249 -12.33 -35.17 -26.95
C LYS A 249 -11.45 -34.03 -27.49
N PHE A 250 -12.03 -33.10 -28.24
CA PHE A 250 -11.31 -31.93 -28.76
C PHE A 250 -10.79 -31.04 -27.63
N TYR A 251 -11.60 -30.75 -26.61
CA TYR A 251 -11.18 -30.04 -25.41
C TYR A 251 -9.98 -30.72 -24.73
N MET A 252 -10.05 -32.04 -24.50
CA MET A 252 -8.97 -32.79 -23.84
C MET A 252 -7.65 -32.72 -24.63
N VAL A 253 -7.70 -32.78 -25.97
CA VAL A 253 -6.50 -32.61 -26.81
C VAL A 253 -5.90 -31.21 -26.62
N GLN A 254 -6.72 -30.17 -26.62
CA GLN A 254 -6.24 -28.80 -26.44
C GLN A 254 -5.74 -28.53 -25.02
N ASP A 255 -6.38 -29.11 -24.00
CA ASP A 255 -5.95 -29.01 -22.61
C ASP A 255 -4.59 -29.70 -22.40
N TYR A 256 -4.33 -30.83 -23.05
CA TYR A 256 -3.00 -31.46 -23.06
C TYR A 256 -1.90 -30.50 -23.59
N LEU A 257 -2.19 -29.75 -24.66
CA LEU A 257 -1.26 -28.76 -25.20
C LEU A 257 -1.11 -27.56 -24.24
N TYR A 258 -2.22 -27.09 -23.67
CA TYR A 258 -2.25 -26.02 -22.67
C TYR A 258 -1.39 -26.35 -21.45
N LEU A 259 -1.50 -27.58 -20.89
CA LEU A 259 -0.75 -28.01 -19.70
C LEU A 259 0.77 -27.93 -19.90
N THR A 260 1.27 -28.11 -21.13
CA THR A 260 2.69 -27.87 -21.43
C THR A 260 3.06 -26.40 -21.23
N GLN A 261 2.22 -25.48 -21.68
CA GLN A 261 2.44 -24.05 -21.49
C GLN A 261 2.21 -23.62 -20.04
N PHE A 262 1.25 -24.22 -19.35
CA PHE A 262 1.00 -24.01 -17.93
C PHE A 262 2.19 -24.46 -17.06
N ALA A 263 2.83 -25.58 -17.41
CA ALA A 263 4.09 -26.01 -16.81
C ALA A 263 5.21 -24.99 -17.06
N ARG A 264 5.31 -24.42 -18.25
CA ARG A 264 6.27 -23.34 -18.55
C ARG A 264 5.99 -22.08 -17.73
N ALA A 265 4.73 -21.70 -17.54
CA ALA A 265 4.33 -20.57 -16.69
C ALA A 265 4.72 -20.81 -15.22
N ASN A 266 4.53 -22.03 -14.71
CA ASN A 266 4.97 -22.38 -13.36
C ASN A 266 6.51 -22.44 -13.23
N ALA A 267 7.23 -22.88 -14.26
CA ALA A 267 8.69 -22.77 -14.30
C ALA A 267 9.15 -21.29 -14.30
N LEU A 268 8.44 -20.41 -15.01
CA LEU A 268 8.67 -18.97 -14.98
C LEU A 268 8.37 -18.35 -13.61
N ALA A 269 7.35 -18.84 -12.90
CA ALA A 269 7.11 -18.47 -11.51
C ALA A 269 8.30 -18.86 -10.62
N GLY A 270 8.89 -20.04 -10.85
CA GLY A 270 10.12 -20.47 -10.19
C GLY A 270 11.31 -19.55 -10.48
N TYR A 271 11.49 -19.15 -11.75
CA TYR A 271 12.51 -18.16 -12.13
C TYR A 271 12.34 -16.81 -11.41
N LYS A 272 11.10 -16.37 -11.19
CA LYS A 272 10.79 -15.12 -10.47
C LYS A 272 10.86 -15.23 -8.95
N ALA A 273 10.91 -16.45 -8.40
CA ALA A 273 10.95 -16.64 -6.96
C ALA A 273 12.24 -16.06 -6.37
N LYS A 274 12.11 -15.40 -5.21
CA LYS A 274 13.25 -14.76 -4.52
C LYS A 274 13.91 -15.64 -3.46
N THR A 275 13.36 -16.83 -3.22
CA THR A 275 13.85 -17.78 -2.20
C THR A 275 13.95 -19.18 -2.80
N LEU A 276 14.85 -20.00 -2.25
CA LEU A 276 15.03 -21.38 -2.70
C LEU A 276 13.77 -22.20 -2.47
N GLU A 277 13.05 -21.93 -1.38
CA GLU A 277 11.76 -22.57 -1.06
C GLU A 277 10.72 -22.27 -2.15
N GLY A 278 10.67 -21.03 -2.65
CA GLY A 278 9.78 -20.65 -3.75
C GLY A 278 10.16 -21.32 -5.07
N VAL A 279 11.46 -21.41 -5.39
CA VAL A 279 11.95 -22.14 -6.57
C VAL A 279 11.56 -23.61 -6.49
N ALA A 280 11.79 -24.25 -5.33
CA ALA A 280 11.46 -25.65 -5.11
C ALA A 280 9.95 -25.92 -5.18
N ALA A 281 9.12 -25.03 -4.62
CA ALA A 281 7.67 -25.13 -4.71
C ALA A 281 7.18 -25.09 -6.16
N SER A 282 7.66 -24.13 -6.96
CA SER A 282 7.34 -24.06 -8.40
C SER A 282 7.81 -25.28 -9.18
N ALA A 283 9.02 -25.78 -8.92
CA ALA A 283 9.50 -27.03 -9.53
C ALA A 283 8.60 -28.22 -9.15
N GLY A 284 8.14 -28.29 -7.90
CA GLY A 284 7.17 -29.28 -7.44
C GLY A 284 5.88 -29.24 -8.27
N ILE A 285 5.31 -28.05 -8.50
CA ILE A 285 4.12 -27.88 -9.34
C ILE A 285 4.38 -28.38 -10.77
N VAL A 286 5.52 -28.07 -11.37
CA VAL A 286 5.89 -28.56 -12.72
C VAL A 286 5.94 -30.10 -12.76
N THR A 287 6.53 -30.73 -11.75
CA THR A 287 6.55 -32.21 -11.66
C THR A 287 5.17 -32.83 -11.42
N HIS A 288 4.31 -32.11 -10.70
CA HIS A 288 2.93 -32.52 -10.46
C HIS A 288 2.11 -32.46 -11.75
N ILE A 289 2.18 -31.35 -12.49
CA ILE A 289 1.54 -31.21 -13.82
C ILE A 289 1.98 -32.35 -14.74
N HIS A 290 3.27 -32.66 -14.80
CA HIS A 290 3.77 -33.80 -15.61
C HIS A 290 3.21 -35.15 -15.17
N THR A 291 2.94 -35.33 -13.88
CA THR A 291 2.33 -36.57 -13.34
C THR A 291 0.85 -36.64 -13.69
N GLU A 292 0.10 -35.56 -13.45
CA GLU A 292 -1.33 -35.47 -13.77
C GLU A 292 -1.62 -35.58 -15.27
N THR A 293 -0.74 -35.03 -16.12
CA THR A 293 -0.84 -35.18 -17.58
C THR A 293 -0.92 -36.66 -18.01
N LYS A 294 -0.40 -37.61 -17.23
CA LYS A 294 -0.54 -39.04 -17.54
C LYS A 294 -1.97 -39.54 -17.41
N LEU A 295 -2.72 -39.04 -16.42
CA LEU A 295 -4.14 -39.34 -16.25
C LEU A 295 -4.94 -38.75 -17.41
N HIS A 296 -4.62 -37.51 -17.78
CA HIS A 296 -5.21 -36.84 -18.94
C HIS A 296 -4.98 -37.61 -20.24
N VAL A 297 -3.74 -38.08 -20.45
CA VAL A 297 -3.37 -38.93 -21.59
C VAL A 297 -4.14 -40.26 -21.57
N SER A 298 -4.31 -40.88 -20.39
CA SER A 298 -5.08 -42.13 -20.29
C SER A 298 -6.55 -41.93 -20.70
N GLU A 299 -7.16 -40.83 -20.30
CA GLU A 299 -8.54 -40.49 -20.68
C GLU A 299 -8.64 -40.20 -22.19
N CYS A 300 -7.69 -39.46 -22.77
CA CYS A 300 -7.60 -39.26 -24.21
C CYS A 300 -7.53 -40.60 -24.98
N LEU A 301 -6.73 -41.56 -24.50
CA LEU A 301 -6.60 -42.89 -25.10
C LEU A 301 -7.91 -43.69 -25.01
N GLU A 302 -8.62 -43.61 -23.88
CA GLU A 302 -9.96 -44.22 -23.71
C GLU A 302 -11.00 -43.62 -24.65
N LEU A 303 -10.87 -42.33 -24.99
CA LEU A 303 -11.68 -41.64 -26.01
C LEU A 303 -11.21 -41.89 -27.45
N GLY A 304 -10.21 -42.76 -27.64
CA GLY A 304 -9.68 -43.14 -28.94
C GLY A 304 -8.84 -42.04 -29.61
N VAL A 305 -8.18 -41.17 -28.83
CA VAL A 305 -7.10 -40.30 -29.33
C VAL A 305 -5.78 -41.05 -29.17
N THR A 306 -5.01 -41.19 -30.24
CA THR A 306 -3.68 -41.81 -30.19
C THR A 306 -2.62 -40.84 -29.64
N MET A 307 -1.51 -41.37 -29.14
CA MET A 307 -0.37 -40.55 -28.72
C MET A 307 0.22 -39.72 -29.87
N ASP A 308 0.19 -40.25 -31.09
CA ASP A 308 0.68 -39.55 -32.27
C ASP A 308 -0.25 -38.39 -32.65
N GLU A 309 -1.58 -38.55 -32.51
CA GLU A 309 -2.53 -37.45 -32.67
C GLU A 309 -2.32 -36.37 -31.61
N LEU A 310 -2.17 -36.72 -30.33
CA LEU A 310 -1.89 -35.74 -29.26
C LEU A 310 -0.63 -34.92 -29.52
N ARG A 311 0.46 -35.57 -29.94
CA ARG A 311 1.76 -34.91 -30.17
C ARG A 311 1.80 -34.02 -31.40
N ASN A 312 1.01 -34.35 -32.43
CA ASN A 312 0.99 -33.63 -33.69
C ASN A 312 -0.21 -32.68 -33.84
N SER A 313 -1.06 -32.58 -32.81
CA SER A 313 -2.17 -31.63 -32.80
C SER A 313 -1.68 -30.19 -32.72
N GLU A 314 -2.35 -29.29 -33.44
CA GLU A 314 -2.06 -27.87 -33.42
C GLU A 314 -2.79 -27.18 -32.25
N GLU A 315 -2.14 -26.20 -31.62
CA GLU A 315 -2.78 -25.33 -30.62
C GLU A 315 -3.88 -24.52 -31.33
N HIS A 316 -5.12 -24.65 -30.87
CA HIS A 316 -6.20 -23.79 -31.31
C HIS A 316 -5.91 -22.33 -30.93
N GLN A 317 -6.54 -21.38 -31.63
CA GLN A 317 -6.33 -19.95 -31.38
C GLN A 317 -6.65 -19.56 -29.93
N ALA A 318 -7.70 -20.13 -29.33
CA ALA A 318 -8.04 -19.91 -27.93
C ALA A 318 -6.96 -20.43 -26.97
N CYS A 319 -6.46 -21.66 -27.19
CA CYS A 319 -5.37 -22.24 -26.41
C CYS A 319 -4.08 -21.39 -26.52
N THR A 320 -3.75 -20.95 -27.74
CA THR A 320 -2.61 -20.05 -27.99
C THR A 320 -2.81 -18.72 -27.28
N ALA A 321 -3.96 -18.06 -27.45
CA ALA A 321 -4.24 -16.76 -26.86
C ALA A 321 -4.13 -16.81 -25.34
N TYR A 322 -4.73 -17.81 -24.70
CA TYR A 322 -4.70 -17.91 -23.25
C TYR A 322 -3.29 -18.19 -22.72
N SER A 323 -2.64 -19.24 -23.25
CA SER A 323 -1.31 -19.62 -22.78
C SER A 323 -0.26 -18.54 -23.03
N ARG A 324 -0.32 -17.84 -24.16
CA ARG A 324 0.59 -16.74 -24.47
C ARG A 324 0.28 -15.50 -23.62
N TYR A 325 -0.98 -15.24 -23.28
CA TYR A 325 -1.32 -14.17 -22.33
C TYR A 325 -0.69 -14.41 -20.95
N ILE A 326 -0.83 -15.62 -20.38
CA ILE A 326 -0.21 -15.96 -19.09
C ILE A 326 1.31 -15.78 -19.15
N LEU A 327 1.95 -16.30 -20.20
CA LEU A 327 3.40 -16.20 -20.36
C LEU A 327 3.87 -14.76 -20.59
N ASP A 328 3.09 -13.94 -21.29
CA ASP A 328 3.40 -12.52 -21.52
C ASP A 328 3.27 -11.70 -20.24
N ILE A 329 2.21 -11.89 -19.46
CA ILE A 329 2.11 -11.32 -18.10
C ILE A 329 3.29 -11.79 -17.26
N GLY A 330 3.60 -13.09 -17.30
CA GLY A 330 4.78 -13.63 -16.64
C GLY A 330 6.08 -13.02 -17.16
N ALA A 331 6.23 -12.65 -18.41
CA ALA A 331 7.47 -12.07 -18.92
C ALA A 331 7.59 -10.59 -18.55
N SER A 332 6.49 -9.84 -18.69
CA SER A 332 6.44 -8.38 -18.59
C SER A 332 6.20 -7.85 -17.18
N GLU A 333 5.54 -8.61 -16.31
CA GLU A 333 5.12 -8.18 -14.97
C GLU A 333 5.89 -8.94 -13.85
N ASP A 334 5.43 -8.80 -12.61
CA ASP A 334 6.01 -9.46 -11.44
C ASP A 334 5.46 -10.88 -11.19
N TRP A 335 5.95 -11.52 -10.12
CA TRP A 335 5.51 -12.86 -9.73
C TRP A 335 4.03 -12.92 -9.35
N LEU A 336 3.50 -11.88 -8.69
CA LEU A 336 2.12 -11.85 -8.22
C LEU A 336 1.15 -11.70 -9.39
N ALA A 337 1.47 -10.85 -10.37
CA ALA A 337 0.71 -10.73 -11.61
C ALA A 337 0.62 -12.05 -12.37
N LEU A 338 1.73 -12.81 -12.43
CA LEU A 338 1.73 -14.16 -13.00
C LEU A 338 0.82 -15.11 -12.23
N GLN A 339 0.86 -15.11 -10.89
CA GLN A 339 -0.07 -15.90 -10.08
C GLN A 339 -1.52 -15.52 -10.38
N ILE A 340 -1.83 -14.23 -10.43
CA ILE A 340 -3.18 -13.71 -10.73
C ILE A 340 -3.65 -14.12 -12.14
N ALA A 341 -2.77 -14.14 -13.14
CA ALA A 341 -3.12 -14.59 -14.49
C ALA A 341 -3.41 -16.10 -14.57
N MET A 342 -2.80 -16.91 -13.71
CA MET A 342 -3.07 -18.36 -13.59
C MET A 342 -4.25 -18.66 -12.65
N PHE A 343 -4.71 -17.68 -11.88
CA PHE A 343 -5.65 -17.89 -10.79
C PHE A 343 -7.07 -18.30 -11.25
N PRO A 344 -7.61 -17.79 -12.37
CA PRO A 344 -8.88 -18.28 -12.90
C PRO A 344 -8.89 -19.79 -13.15
N CYS A 345 -7.82 -20.36 -13.69
CA CYS A 345 -7.70 -21.81 -13.90
C CYS A 345 -7.77 -22.56 -12.56
N LEU A 346 -6.92 -22.17 -11.59
CA LEU A 346 -6.87 -22.85 -10.30
C LEU A 346 -8.21 -22.79 -9.54
N LEU A 347 -8.77 -21.59 -9.36
CA LEU A 347 -10.00 -21.38 -8.60
C LEU A 347 -11.24 -21.86 -9.37
N GLY A 348 -11.28 -21.60 -10.67
CA GLY A 348 -12.45 -21.80 -11.51
C GLY A 348 -12.78 -23.25 -11.68
N TYR A 349 -11.78 -24.08 -11.99
CA TYR A 349 -11.98 -25.51 -12.16
C TYR A 349 -12.46 -26.18 -10.86
N HIS A 350 -11.91 -25.79 -9.70
CA HIS A 350 -12.39 -26.27 -8.41
C HIS A 350 -13.84 -25.82 -8.15
N HIS A 351 -14.14 -24.55 -8.41
CA HIS A 351 -15.48 -23.97 -8.22
C HIS A 351 -16.52 -24.68 -9.09
N ILE A 352 -16.21 -24.84 -10.37
CA ILE A 352 -17.01 -25.57 -11.37
C ILE A 352 -17.28 -26.98 -10.87
N ALA A 353 -16.23 -27.74 -10.58
CA ALA A 353 -16.36 -29.15 -10.23
C ALA A 353 -17.13 -29.35 -8.92
N LYS A 354 -16.92 -28.48 -7.93
CA LYS A 354 -17.69 -28.48 -6.68
C LYS A 354 -19.18 -28.22 -6.92
N ARG A 355 -19.53 -27.26 -7.79
CA ARG A 355 -20.92 -27.00 -8.18
C ARG A 355 -21.52 -28.21 -8.91
N LEU A 356 -20.85 -28.70 -9.95
CA LEU A 356 -21.34 -29.82 -10.76
C LEU A 356 -21.51 -31.10 -9.93
N SER A 357 -20.57 -31.38 -9.02
CA SER A 357 -20.66 -32.52 -8.10
C SER A 357 -21.87 -32.42 -7.17
N ALA A 358 -22.26 -31.22 -6.74
CA ALA A 358 -23.43 -31.01 -5.89
C ALA A 358 -24.76 -31.23 -6.65
N LEU A 359 -24.74 -31.14 -7.99
CA LEU A 359 -25.89 -31.39 -8.85
C LEU A 359 -26.03 -32.88 -9.24
N GLN A 360 -25.00 -33.71 -9.02
CA GLN A 360 -25.07 -35.14 -9.31
C GLN A 360 -25.90 -35.89 -8.26
N ASP A 361 -26.68 -36.89 -8.70
CA ASP A 361 -27.31 -37.85 -7.78
C ASP A 361 -26.23 -38.70 -7.09
N PRO A 362 -26.10 -38.64 -5.75
CA PRO A 362 -25.13 -39.46 -5.02
C PRO A 362 -25.39 -40.97 -5.11
N ALA A 363 -26.64 -41.38 -5.41
CA ALA A 363 -27.01 -42.78 -5.55
C ALA A 363 -26.81 -43.33 -6.97
N ALA A 364 -26.64 -42.45 -7.96
CA ALA A 364 -26.42 -42.86 -9.34
C ALA A 364 -25.01 -43.46 -9.53
N PRO A 365 -24.86 -44.53 -10.34
CA PRO A 365 -23.55 -45.08 -10.63
C PRO A 365 -22.70 -44.04 -11.37
N ARG A 366 -21.37 -44.06 -11.18
CA ARG A 366 -20.44 -43.15 -11.87
C ARG A 366 -20.60 -43.15 -13.39
N THR A 367 -21.04 -44.26 -13.98
CA THR A 367 -21.31 -44.40 -15.42
C THR A 367 -22.53 -43.60 -15.91
N ALA A 368 -23.36 -43.07 -15.01
CA ALA A 368 -24.54 -42.28 -15.36
C ALA A 368 -24.16 -40.93 -15.99
N ASN A 369 -23.00 -40.36 -15.61
CA ASN A 369 -22.41 -39.21 -16.28
C ASN A 369 -20.99 -39.56 -16.71
N ARG A 370 -20.74 -39.54 -18.02
CA ARG A 370 -19.42 -39.83 -18.60
C ARG A 370 -18.32 -38.94 -18.03
N TYR A 371 -18.63 -37.69 -17.73
CA TYR A 371 -17.69 -36.66 -17.30
C TYR A 371 -17.48 -36.66 -15.78
N ARG A 372 -18.06 -37.62 -15.06
CA ARG A 372 -17.96 -37.69 -13.60
C ARG A 372 -16.52 -37.82 -13.11
N GLN A 373 -15.66 -38.52 -13.86
CA GLN A 373 -14.23 -38.64 -13.51
C GLN A 373 -13.54 -37.28 -13.55
N TRP A 374 -13.77 -36.48 -14.61
CA TRP A 374 -13.25 -35.11 -14.70
C TRP A 374 -13.71 -34.27 -13.51
N ILE A 375 -15.00 -34.32 -13.15
CA ILE A 375 -15.55 -33.58 -12.00
C ILE A 375 -14.86 -34.02 -10.70
N ASP A 376 -14.73 -35.32 -10.47
CA ASP A 376 -14.17 -35.87 -9.24
C ASP A 376 -12.68 -35.49 -9.08
N ASN A 377 -11.92 -35.33 -10.17
CA ASN A 377 -10.51 -34.94 -10.13
C ASN A 377 -10.31 -33.52 -9.56
N TYR A 378 -11.11 -32.55 -9.98
CA TYR A 378 -10.96 -31.15 -9.54
C TYR A 378 -11.51 -30.85 -8.13
N ILE A 379 -12.13 -31.84 -7.49
CA ILE A 379 -12.51 -31.80 -6.07
C ILE A 379 -11.74 -32.81 -5.23
N ALA A 380 -10.76 -33.51 -5.81
CA ALA A 380 -9.89 -34.41 -5.07
C ALA A 380 -9.06 -33.65 -4.02
N ASP A 381 -8.58 -34.38 -3.01
CA ASP A 381 -7.88 -33.78 -1.86
C ASP A 381 -6.61 -33.04 -2.27
N ASP A 382 -5.88 -33.54 -3.28
CA ASP A 382 -4.66 -32.91 -3.80
C ASP A 382 -4.96 -31.59 -4.52
N TYR A 383 -5.96 -31.57 -5.41
CA TYR A 383 -6.39 -30.35 -6.09
C TYR A 383 -6.93 -29.31 -5.10
N THR A 384 -7.76 -29.74 -4.15
CA THR A 384 -8.30 -28.86 -3.08
C THR A 384 -7.19 -28.26 -2.22
N GLN A 385 -6.16 -29.04 -1.88
CA GLN A 385 -4.99 -28.53 -1.18
C GLN A 385 -4.16 -27.55 -2.03
N ALA A 386 -4.04 -27.80 -3.34
CA ALA A 386 -3.36 -26.90 -4.25
C ALA A 386 -4.08 -25.53 -4.35
N VAL A 387 -5.41 -25.54 -4.43
CA VAL A 387 -6.25 -24.33 -4.39
C VAL A 387 -6.02 -23.56 -3.09
N GLY A 388 -6.11 -24.21 -1.94
CA GLY A 388 -5.87 -23.58 -0.63
C GLY A 388 -4.50 -22.93 -0.53
N LYS A 389 -3.43 -23.65 -0.94
CA LYS A 389 -2.06 -23.11 -0.97
C LYS A 389 -1.91 -21.94 -1.93
N GLY A 390 -2.55 -22.01 -3.11
CA GLY A 390 -2.54 -20.91 -4.09
C GLY A 390 -3.21 -19.65 -3.53
N MET A 391 -4.35 -19.81 -2.87
CA MET A 391 -5.04 -18.71 -2.18
C MET A 391 -4.16 -18.11 -1.08
N GLU A 392 -3.62 -18.92 -0.17
CA GLU A 392 -2.73 -18.46 0.90
C GLU A 392 -1.51 -17.69 0.37
N LEU A 393 -0.91 -18.18 -0.72
CA LEU A 393 0.22 -17.52 -1.37
C LEU A 393 -0.15 -16.15 -1.93
N VAL A 394 -1.28 -16.04 -2.63
CA VAL A 394 -1.77 -14.76 -3.15
C VAL A 394 -2.11 -13.81 -2.00
N GLU A 395 -2.86 -14.26 -1.00
CA GLU A 395 -3.23 -13.48 0.20
C GLU A 395 -2.02 -12.91 0.94
N GLY A 396 -0.95 -13.70 1.09
CA GLY A 396 0.29 -13.27 1.74
C GLY A 396 1.09 -12.20 0.97
N HIS A 397 0.80 -11.99 -0.30
CA HIS A 397 1.48 -11.02 -1.17
C HIS A 397 0.60 -9.81 -1.54
N ILE A 398 -0.71 -10.03 -1.67
CA ILE A 398 -1.67 -9.03 -2.14
C ILE A 398 -1.83 -7.89 -1.12
N PHE A 399 -1.79 -8.20 0.19
CA PHE A 399 -1.91 -7.20 1.25
C PHE A 399 -0.72 -6.23 1.33
N LYS A 400 0.40 -6.55 0.67
CA LYS A 400 1.61 -5.70 0.62
C LYS A 400 1.60 -4.72 -0.55
N GLN A 401 0.56 -4.76 -1.39
CA GLN A 401 0.46 -3.93 -2.59
C GLN A 401 -0.22 -2.58 -2.32
N SER A 402 -0.05 -1.63 -3.23
CA SER A 402 -0.84 -0.41 -3.22
C SER A 402 -2.24 -0.66 -3.77
N PRO A 403 -3.26 0.15 -3.38
CA PRO A 403 -4.59 0.05 -3.96
C PRO A 403 -4.61 0.15 -5.49
N SER A 404 -3.75 1.00 -6.08
CA SER A 404 -3.63 1.11 -7.54
C SER A 404 -3.14 -0.19 -8.19
N ARG A 405 -2.18 -0.89 -7.56
CA ARG A 405 -1.68 -2.17 -8.05
C ARG A 405 -2.73 -3.27 -7.95
N ILE A 406 -3.58 -3.23 -6.91
CA ILE A 406 -4.73 -4.15 -6.82
C ILE A 406 -5.64 -4.01 -8.05
N GLU A 407 -5.99 -2.79 -8.44
CA GLU A 407 -6.85 -2.57 -9.61
C GLU A 407 -6.21 -3.06 -10.93
N GLU A 408 -4.89 -2.99 -11.06
CA GLU A 408 -4.17 -3.59 -12.20
C GLU A 408 -4.27 -5.12 -12.18
N LEU A 409 -4.07 -5.75 -11.02
CA LEU A 409 -4.17 -7.20 -10.86
C LEU A 409 -5.59 -7.71 -11.12
N VAL A 410 -6.63 -6.99 -10.67
CA VAL A 410 -8.03 -7.32 -10.98
C VAL A 410 -8.26 -7.35 -12.50
N LYS A 411 -7.71 -6.40 -13.25
CA LYS A 411 -7.83 -6.39 -14.72
C LYS A 411 -7.16 -7.60 -15.37
N ILE A 412 -6.02 -8.05 -14.84
CA ILE A 412 -5.35 -9.26 -15.28
C ILE A 412 -6.23 -10.48 -15.02
N PHE A 413 -6.81 -10.59 -13.82
CA PHE A 413 -7.74 -11.67 -13.48
C PHE A 413 -8.96 -11.71 -14.41
N ILE A 414 -9.60 -10.56 -14.64
CA ILE A 414 -10.74 -10.43 -15.56
C ILE A 414 -10.35 -10.89 -16.96
N HIS A 415 -9.20 -10.45 -17.48
CA HIS A 415 -8.77 -10.81 -18.83
C HIS A 415 -8.43 -12.30 -18.95
N ALA A 416 -7.73 -12.87 -17.97
CA ALA A 416 -7.47 -14.31 -17.92
C ALA A 416 -8.77 -15.13 -17.82
N THR A 417 -9.78 -14.64 -17.07
CA THR A 417 -11.10 -15.28 -16.99
C THR A 417 -11.84 -15.25 -18.34
N LYS A 418 -11.72 -14.17 -19.12
CA LYS A 418 -12.26 -14.13 -20.50
C LYS A 418 -11.57 -15.14 -21.42
N MET A 419 -10.26 -15.35 -21.24
CA MET A 419 -9.51 -16.34 -22.01
C MET A 419 -9.95 -17.77 -21.68
N GLU A 420 -10.32 -18.04 -20.43
CA GLU A 420 -10.96 -19.30 -20.04
C GLU A 420 -12.33 -19.50 -20.69
N CYS A 421 -13.18 -18.46 -20.76
CA CYS A 421 -14.43 -18.53 -21.54
C CYS A 421 -14.14 -18.92 -23.00
N GLY A 422 -13.15 -18.27 -23.64
CA GLY A 422 -12.73 -18.61 -24.99
C GLY A 422 -12.21 -20.05 -25.14
N PHE A 423 -11.62 -20.61 -24.07
CA PHE A 423 -11.20 -22.01 -24.03
C PHE A 423 -12.42 -22.95 -23.99
N TRP A 424 -13.49 -22.59 -23.27
CA TRP A 424 -14.75 -23.34 -23.33
C TRP A 424 -15.50 -23.19 -24.65
N ASP A 425 -15.52 -21.99 -25.24
CA ASP A 425 -16.08 -21.73 -26.56
C ASP A 425 -15.42 -22.62 -27.63
N MET A 426 -14.09 -22.71 -27.59
CA MET A 426 -13.32 -23.65 -28.40
C MET A 426 -13.80 -25.09 -28.20
N GLY A 427 -14.05 -25.51 -26.96
CA GLY A 427 -14.60 -26.84 -26.64
C GLY A 427 -15.99 -27.07 -27.26
N MET A 428 -16.82 -26.02 -27.35
CA MET A 428 -18.12 -26.05 -28.03
C MET A 428 -18.01 -26.06 -29.56
N GLY A 429 -16.83 -25.75 -30.10
CA GLY A 429 -16.55 -25.59 -31.51
C GLY A 429 -17.10 -24.30 -32.11
N ALA A 430 -17.12 -23.24 -31.31
CA ALA A 430 -17.47 -21.88 -31.70
C ALA A 430 -16.28 -21.13 -32.34
#